data_AF-A0A963V8U3-F1
#
_entry.id   AF-A0A963V8U3-F1
#
_cell.length_a   1.000
_cell.length_b   1.000
_cell.length_c   1.000
_cell.angle_alpha   90.00
_cell.angle_beta   90.00
_cell.angle_gamma   90.00
#
_symmetry.space_group_name_H-M   'P 1'
#
loop_
_entity.id
_entity.type
_entity.pdbx_description
1 polymer ?
#
loop_
_entity_poly.entity_id
_entity_poly.type
_entity_poly.pdbx_seq_one_letter_code
_entity_poly.pdbx_strand_id
1 'polypeptide(L)'
;MKTAIPSLKSWADTAPRLVAVAAGRVPADLVIRGGQWVNVHSREVLPGHDIAIAEGRFAAIGRDLSHAIGPDTEVIEADGQYMIPGLCDGHMHVESGMLTPAEFAAAVIPHGTTTMFTDPHEIANVLGLDGVRMMHDEALM
;
A
#
# COMPACT_ATOMS: atom_id res chain seq x y z
N MET A 1 11.43 -9.23 17.79
CA MET A 1 11.04 -10.38 16.95
C MET A 1 10.93 -9.82 15.54
N LYS A 2 11.90 -10.10 14.66
CA LYS A 2 11.90 -9.61 13.28
C LYS A 2 10.79 -10.34 12.51
N THR A 3 9.59 -9.79 12.48
CA THR A 3 8.60 -10.18 11.48
C THR A 3 9.15 -9.69 10.16
N ALA A 4 9.83 -10.57 9.43
CA ALA A 4 10.22 -10.28 8.06
C ALA A 4 8.97 -9.83 7.30
N ILE A 5 8.96 -8.60 6.80
CA ILE A 5 7.95 -8.14 5.85
C ILE A 5 7.86 -9.21 4.77
N PRO A 6 6.71 -9.88 4.57
CA PRO A 6 6.61 -10.90 3.54
C PRO A 6 7.03 -10.28 2.22
N SER A 7 8.08 -10.84 1.60
CA SER A 7 8.51 -10.42 0.28
C SER A 7 7.30 -10.53 -0.66
N LEU A 8 6.86 -9.40 -1.20
CA LEU A 8 5.84 -9.38 -2.24
C LEU A 8 6.34 -10.26 -3.39
N LYS A 9 5.57 -11.29 -3.72
CA LYS A 9 5.86 -12.17 -4.85
C LYS A 9 5.96 -11.35 -6.14
N SER A 10 6.77 -11.83 -7.08
CA SER A 10 6.93 -11.17 -8.37
C SER A 10 5.59 -11.10 -9.11
N TRP A 11 5.50 -10.20 -10.10
CA TRP A 11 4.30 -10.15 -10.94
C TRP A 11 4.05 -11.49 -11.63
N ALA A 12 5.09 -12.15 -12.15
CA ALA A 12 4.96 -13.43 -12.83
C ALA A 12 4.39 -14.53 -11.92
N ASP A 13 4.78 -14.54 -10.65
CA ASP A 13 4.31 -15.55 -9.68
C ASP A 13 2.87 -15.29 -9.22
N THR A 14 2.44 -14.03 -9.21
CA THR A 14 1.09 -13.64 -8.74
C THR A 14 0.06 -13.57 -9.85
N ALA A 15 0.48 -13.30 -11.10
CA ALA A 15 -0.42 -13.03 -12.22
C ALA A 15 -1.50 -14.11 -12.44
N PRO A 16 -1.20 -15.43 -12.39
CA PRO A 16 -2.23 -16.45 -12.57
C PRO A 16 -3.35 -16.35 -11.52
N ARG A 17 -3.00 -16.09 -10.25
CA ARG A 17 -3.98 -15.95 -9.17
C ARG A 17 -4.77 -14.64 -9.31
N LEU A 18 -4.12 -13.52 -9.63
CA LEU A 18 -4.81 -12.24 -9.87
C LEU A 18 -5.85 -12.36 -10.99
N VAL A 19 -5.49 -12.99 -12.10
CA VAL A 19 -6.40 -13.22 -13.22
C VAL A 19 -7.53 -14.18 -12.85
N ALA A 20 -7.27 -15.19 -12.03
CA ALA A 20 -8.31 -16.11 -11.55
C ALA A 20 -9.30 -15.41 -10.60
N VAL A 21 -8.84 -14.51 -9.73
CA VAL A 21 -9.69 -13.68 -8.86
C VAL A 21 -10.54 -12.73 -9.70
N ALA A 22 -9.91 -11.99 -10.61
CA ALA A 22 -10.62 -11.05 -11.49
C ALA A 22 -11.70 -11.76 -12.33
N ALA A 23 -11.44 -12.99 -12.78
CA ALA A 23 -12.39 -13.81 -13.54
C ALA A 23 -13.41 -14.58 -12.69
N GLY A 24 -13.39 -14.43 -11.36
CA GLY A 24 -14.30 -15.13 -10.44
C GLY A 24 -14.14 -16.64 -10.37
N ARG A 25 -12.95 -17.16 -10.70
CA ARG A 25 -12.63 -18.59 -10.58
C ARG A 25 -12.17 -18.97 -9.18
N VAL A 26 -11.62 -18.03 -8.44
CA VAL A 26 -11.14 -18.21 -7.06
C VAL A 26 -11.44 -16.94 -6.25
N PRO A 27 -11.64 -17.04 -4.92
CA PRO A 27 -11.84 -15.88 -4.08
C PRO A 27 -10.56 -15.06 -3.88
N ALA A 28 -10.74 -13.77 -3.61
CA ALA A 28 -9.72 -12.80 -3.22
C ALA A 28 -9.29 -12.99 -1.75
N ASP A 29 -8.17 -12.39 -1.38
CA ASP A 29 -7.72 -12.38 0.02
C ASP A 29 -8.45 -11.27 0.80
N LEU A 30 -8.67 -10.12 0.17
CA LEU A 30 -9.39 -8.96 0.71
C LEU A 30 -10.28 -8.33 -0.36
N VAL A 31 -11.49 -7.90 0.02
CA VAL A 31 -12.36 -7.03 -0.80
C VAL A 31 -12.77 -5.79 0.01
N ILE A 32 -12.51 -4.60 -0.54
CA ILE A 32 -13.04 -3.33 -0.02
C ILE A 32 -14.31 -3.02 -0.82
N ARG A 33 -15.45 -2.79 -0.18
CA ARG A 33 -16.76 -2.70 -0.84
C ARG A 33 -17.44 -1.35 -0.72
N GLY A 34 -18.20 -0.99 -1.76
CA GLY A 34 -19.14 0.13 -1.70
C GLY A 34 -18.50 1.51 -1.54
N GLY A 35 -17.25 1.69 -1.96
CA GLY A 35 -16.54 2.96 -1.83
C GLY A 35 -16.72 3.91 -3.01
N GLN A 36 -16.19 5.12 -2.85
CA GLN A 36 -16.05 6.14 -3.89
C GLN A 36 -14.64 6.02 -4.47
N TRP A 37 -14.49 5.35 -5.61
CA TRP A 37 -13.18 5.17 -6.22
C TRP A 37 -12.71 6.46 -6.87
N VAL A 38 -11.60 7.00 -6.38
CA VAL A 38 -10.92 8.15 -6.99
C VAL A 38 -9.99 7.64 -8.07
N ASN A 39 -10.47 7.64 -9.32
CA ASN A 39 -9.66 7.25 -10.47
C ASN A 39 -8.82 8.42 -10.93
N VAL A 40 -7.58 8.48 -10.45
CA VAL A 40 -6.63 9.56 -10.79
C VAL A 40 -6.22 9.57 -12.27
N HIS A 41 -6.38 8.46 -12.99
CA HIS A 41 -6.10 8.39 -14.43
C HIS A 41 -7.18 9.10 -15.24
N SER A 42 -8.46 8.83 -14.97
CA SER A 42 -9.58 9.49 -15.66
C SER A 42 -10.00 10.81 -15.02
N ARG A 43 -9.55 11.08 -13.79
CA ARG A 43 -9.92 12.26 -12.96
C ARG A 43 -11.38 12.24 -12.53
N GLU A 44 -11.94 11.06 -12.31
CA GLU A 44 -13.31 10.87 -11.88
C GLU A 44 -13.39 10.32 -10.45
N VAL A 45 -14.51 10.61 -9.79
CA VAL A 45 -14.94 9.93 -8.57
C VAL A 45 -16.09 9.01 -8.95
N LEU A 46 -15.85 7.70 -8.86
CA LEU A 46 -16.77 6.68 -9.32
C LEU A 46 -17.45 6.00 -8.11
N PRO A 47 -18.76 6.21 -7.89
CA PRO A 47 -19.47 5.70 -6.72
C PRO A 47 -19.75 4.22 -6.79
N GLY A 48 -19.84 3.58 -5.62
CA GLY A 48 -20.27 2.20 -5.45
C GLY A 48 -19.36 1.20 -6.15
N HIS A 49 -18.04 1.41 -6.04
CA HIS A 49 -17.05 0.48 -6.55
C HIS A 49 -16.45 -0.33 -5.42
N ASP A 50 -16.12 -1.58 -5.74
CA ASP A 50 -15.39 -2.52 -4.94
C ASP A 50 -13.96 -2.66 -5.47
N ILE A 51 -13.02 -3.02 -4.60
CA ILE A 51 -11.63 -3.33 -4.92
C ILE A 51 -11.30 -4.71 -4.37
N ALA A 52 -10.88 -5.64 -5.22
CA ALA A 52 -10.41 -6.97 -4.82
C ALA A 52 -8.88 -7.03 -4.82
N ILE A 53 -8.31 -7.57 -3.75
CA ILE A 53 -6.87 -7.69 -3.51
C ILE A 53 -6.53 -9.16 -3.29
N ALA A 54 -5.46 -9.62 -3.93
CA ALA A 54 -4.87 -10.92 -3.67
C ALA A 54 -3.35 -10.84 -3.79
N GLU A 55 -2.63 -11.61 -2.97
CA GLU A 55 -1.16 -11.69 -2.98
C GLU A 55 -0.49 -10.31 -2.85
N GLY A 56 -1.10 -9.42 -2.05
CA GLY A 56 -0.63 -8.04 -1.84
C GLY A 56 -0.75 -7.12 -3.06
N ARG A 57 -1.59 -7.47 -4.05
CA ARG A 57 -1.78 -6.71 -5.30
C ARG A 57 -3.27 -6.55 -5.62
N PHE A 58 -3.61 -5.45 -6.27
CA PHE A 58 -4.96 -5.23 -6.80
C PHE A 58 -5.25 -6.23 -7.93
N ALA A 59 -6.27 -7.07 -7.77
CA ALA A 59 -6.70 -8.05 -8.75
C ALA A 59 -7.80 -7.48 -9.67
N ALA A 60 -8.75 -6.73 -9.12
CA ALA A 60 -9.85 -6.11 -9.86
C ALA A 60 -10.42 -4.88 -9.15
N ILE A 61 -11.00 -3.97 -9.92
CA ILE A 61 -11.81 -2.84 -9.45
C ILE A 61 -13.08 -2.82 -10.30
N GLY A 62 -14.26 -2.78 -9.69
CA GLY A 62 -15.53 -2.89 -10.40
C GLY A 62 -16.73 -2.52 -9.53
N ARG A 63 -17.94 -2.45 -10.10
CA ARG A 63 -19.15 -2.06 -9.35
C ARG A 63 -19.67 -3.12 -8.38
N ASP A 64 -19.39 -4.38 -8.67
CA ASP A 64 -19.79 -5.52 -7.85
C ASP A 64 -18.70 -6.58 -8.02
N LEU A 65 -17.99 -6.88 -6.93
CA LEU A 65 -17.01 -7.95 -6.88
C LEU A 65 -17.43 -9.05 -5.89
N SER A 66 -18.74 -9.23 -5.67
CA SER A 66 -19.28 -10.29 -4.80
C SER A 66 -18.85 -11.70 -5.22
N HIS A 67 -18.57 -11.93 -6.51
CA HIS A 67 -18.03 -13.20 -7.01
C HIS A 67 -16.62 -13.52 -6.49
N ALA A 68 -15.88 -12.51 -6.02
CA ALA A 68 -14.54 -12.66 -5.48
C ALA A 68 -14.53 -12.89 -3.96
N ILE A 69 -15.70 -12.93 -3.31
CA ILE A 69 -15.82 -13.12 -1.86
C ILE A 69 -16.06 -14.60 -1.57
N GLY A 70 -15.11 -15.22 -0.87
CA GLY A 70 -15.21 -16.58 -0.35
C GLY A 70 -15.26 -16.63 1.18
N PRO A 71 -15.30 -17.83 1.78
CA PRO A 71 -15.37 -18.02 3.23
C PRO A 71 -14.23 -17.37 4.02
N ASP A 72 -13.04 -17.29 3.41
CA ASP A 72 -11.81 -16.79 4.04
C ASP A 72 -11.43 -15.37 3.56
N THR A 73 -12.26 -14.75 2.72
CA THR A 73 -12.00 -13.40 2.21
C THR A 73 -12.29 -12.37 3.30
N GLU A 74 -11.31 -11.53 3.62
CA GLU A 74 -11.55 -10.36 4.46
C GLU A 74 -12.41 -9.35 3.69
N VAL A 75 -13.40 -8.76 4.34
CA VAL A 75 -14.26 -7.74 3.73
C VAL A 75 -14.21 -6.47 4.56
N ILE A 76 -13.84 -5.37 3.91
CA ILE A 76 -13.89 -4.02 4.49
C ILE A 76 -15.03 -3.28 3.80
N GLU A 77 -16.08 -2.93 4.54
CA GLU A 77 -17.13 -2.06 4.04
C GLU A 77 -16.63 -0.60 4.07
N ALA A 78 -16.51 0.02 2.91
CA ALA A 78 -16.07 1.42 2.81
C ALA A 78 -17.21 2.41 3.05
N ASP A 79 -18.47 1.96 3.12
CA ASP A 79 -19.64 2.79 3.47
C ASP A 79 -19.73 4.13 2.70
N GLY A 80 -19.37 4.12 1.42
CA GLY A 80 -19.36 5.32 0.58
C GLY A 80 -18.21 6.30 0.87
N GLN A 81 -17.19 5.92 1.63
CA GLN A 81 -15.96 6.68 1.82
C GLN A 81 -15.08 6.69 0.56
N TYR A 82 -14.16 7.66 0.49
CA TYR A 82 -13.22 7.79 -0.62
C TYR A 82 -12.10 6.76 -0.55
N MET A 83 -11.90 6.06 -1.66
CA MET A 83 -10.78 5.14 -1.86
C MET A 83 -9.79 5.79 -2.82
N ILE A 84 -8.66 6.24 -2.28
CA ILE A 84 -7.55 6.84 -3.02
C ILE A 84 -6.34 5.88 -3.01
N PRO A 85 -5.44 5.97 -4.01
CA PRO A 85 -4.11 5.40 -3.85
C PRO A 85 -3.40 5.96 -2.63
N GLY A 86 -2.54 5.15 -1.99
CA GLY A 86 -1.66 5.64 -0.93
C GLY A 86 -0.82 6.83 -1.41
N LEU A 87 -0.66 7.81 -0.53
CA LEU A 87 0.04 9.05 -0.85
C LEU A 87 1.54 8.78 -0.99
N CYS A 88 2.17 9.53 -1.89
CA CYS A 88 3.61 9.50 -2.15
C CYS A 88 4.19 10.89 -1.87
N ASP A 89 5.07 11.00 -0.87
CA ASP A 89 5.80 12.24 -0.59
C ASP A 89 7.07 12.30 -1.46
N GLY A 90 7.04 13.19 -2.45
CA GLY A 90 8.05 13.26 -3.53
C GLY A 90 9.42 13.78 -3.12
N HIS A 91 9.55 14.43 -1.96
CA HIS A 91 10.84 14.92 -1.46
C HIS A 91 10.73 15.30 0.02
N MET A 92 11.50 14.65 0.89
CA MET A 92 11.45 14.93 2.32
C MET A 92 12.75 14.57 3.07
N HIS A 93 12.93 15.13 4.28
CA HIS A 93 14.05 14.86 5.18
C HIS A 93 13.52 14.36 6.54
N VAL A 94 13.81 13.10 6.90
CA VAL A 94 13.25 12.45 8.12
C VAL A 94 13.85 13.10 9.36
N GLU A 95 15.11 13.48 9.25
CA GLU A 95 15.91 14.11 10.29
C GLU A 95 15.29 15.42 10.79
N SER A 96 14.59 16.15 9.91
CA SER A 96 13.86 17.37 10.27
C SER A 96 12.66 17.10 11.18
N GLY A 97 12.11 15.89 11.15
CA GLY A 97 11.09 15.42 12.08
C GLY A 97 11.64 15.04 13.46
N MET A 98 12.97 15.04 13.64
CA MET A 98 13.66 14.61 14.87
C MET A 98 13.32 13.17 15.30
N LEU A 99 12.97 12.33 14.33
CA LEU A 99 12.61 10.91 14.52
C LEU A 99 13.53 10.01 13.69
N THR A 100 13.54 8.72 14.00
CA THR A 100 14.10 7.70 13.11
C THR A 100 13.09 7.34 12.02
N PRO A 101 13.51 6.75 10.88
CA PRO A 101 12.58 6.47 9.79
C PRO A 101 11.36 5.59 10.15
N ALA A 102 11.46 4.61 11.05
CA ALA A 102 10.37 3.75 11.48
C ALA A 102 9.38 4.49 12.38
N GLU A 103 9.87 5.34 13.29
CA GLU A 103 9.00 6.20 14.11
C GLU A 103 8.32 7.27 13.24
N PHE A 104 9.03 7.81 12.26
CA PHE A 104 8.45 8.72 11.28
C PHE A 104 7.37 8.01 10.45
N ALA A 105 7.63 6.80 9.96
CA ALA A 105 6.67 5.97 9.23
C ALA A 105 5.43 5.68 10.09
N ALA A 106 5.61 5.29 11.36
CA ALA A 106 4.52 5.06 12.30
C ALA A 106 3.65 6.31 12.51
N ALA A 107 4.25 7.51 12.46
CA ALA A 107 3.51 8.77 12.57
C ALA A 107 2.71 9.12 11.29
N VAL A 108 3.23 8.82 10.09
CA VAL A 108 2.61 9.29 8.82
C VAL A 108 1.71 8.26 8.14
N ILE A 109 1.94 6.95 8.33
CA ILE A 109 1.10 5.88 7.76
C ILE A 109 -0.39 6.04 8.12
N PRO A 110 -0.76 6.38 9.37
CA PRO A 110 -2.17 6.62 9.74
C PRO A 110 -2.84 7.75 8.94
N HIS A 111 -2.05 8.63 8.32
CA HIS A 111 -2.52 9.74 7.50
C HIS A 111 -2.51 9.42 6.00
N GLY A 112 -2.18 8.19 5.61
CA GLY A 112 -2.31 7.69 4.25
C GLY A 112 -1.04 7.78 3.39
N THR A 113 0.09 8.27 3.93
CA THR A 113 1.38 8.24 3.24
C THR A 113 1.95 6.83 3.26
N THR A 114 2.10 6.23 2.07
CA THR A 114 2.60 4.86 1.89
C THR A 114 3.97 4.79 1.25
N THR A 115 4.47 5.91 0.72
CA THR A 115 5.78 6.00 0.06
C THR A 115 6.37 7.39 0.28
N MET A 116 7.68 7.45 0.50
CA MET A 116 8.43 8.69 0.69
C MET A 116 9.75 8.60 -0.07
N PHE A 117 10.17 9.70 -0.69
CA PHE A 117 11.46 9.84 -1.34
C PHE A 117 12.35 10.70 -0.44
N THR A 118 13.13 10.02 0.41
CA THR A 118 13.90 10.66 1.48
C THR A 118 15.32 10.98 1.03
N ASP A 119 15.76 12.22 1.25
CA ASP A 119 17.16 12.62 1.06
C ASP A 119 17.88 12.69 2.42
N PRO A 120 18.74 11.70 2.77
CA PRO A 120 19.37 11.57 4.08
C PRO A 120 20.61 12.46 4.22
N HIS A 121 20.64 13.64 3.60
CA HIS A 121 21.85 14.44 3.53
C HIS A 121 22.29 14.98 4.89
N GLU A 122 21.38 15.13 5.86
CA GLU A 122 21.72 15.67 7.17
C GLU A 122 22.54 14.66 7.96
N ILE A 123 22.10 13.41 8.03
CA ILE A 123 22.88 12.35 8.67
C ILE A 123 24.16 12.05 7.88
N ALA A 124 24.12 12.16 6.54
CA ALA A 124 25.28 11.95 5.69
C ALA A 124 26.36 13.02 5.94
N ASN A 125 26.00 14.27 6.14
CA ASN A 125 26.95 15.34 6.46
C ASN A 125 27.62 15.14 7.83
N VAL A 126 26.92 14.54 8.79
CA VAL A 126 27.44 14.33 10.16
C VAL A 126 28.24 13.03 10.28
N LEU A 127 27.74 11.93 9.72
CA LEU A 127 28.26 10.57 9.94
C LEU A 127 28.74 9.89 8.64
N GLY A 128 28.66 10.56 7.49
CA GLY A 128 29.02 9.97 6.21
C GLY A 128 28.13 8.78 5.83
N LEU A 129 28.74 7.78 5.18
CA LEU A 129 28.04 6.58 4.72
C LEU A 129 27.48 5.71 5.85
N ASP A 130 28.05 5.78 7.05
CA ASP A 130 27.53 5.03 8.21
C ASP A 130 26.16 5.59 8.64
N GLY A 131 25.97 6.91 8.53
CA GLY A 131 24.67 7.55 8.76
C GLY A 131 23.62 7.13 7.72
N VAL A 132 24.00 7.13 6.44
CA VAL A 132 23.12 6.68 5.35
C VAL A 132 22.72 5.23 5.54
N ARG A 133 23.67 4.36 5.90
CA ARG A 133 23.40 2.94 6.16
C ARG A 133 22.46 2.76 7.35
N MET A 134 22.62 3.56 8.41
CA MET A 134 21.72 3.51 9.57
C MET A 134 20.27 3.81 9.15
N MET A 135 20.03 4.88 8.38
CA MET A 135 18.67 5.20 7.91
C MET A 135 18.12 4.12 6.97
N HIS A 136 18.93 3.58 6.07
CA HIS A 136 18.53 2.48 5.20
C HIS A 136 18.11 1.24 5.99
N ASP A 137 18.95 0.79 6.93
CA ASP A 137 18.70 -0.44 7.69
C ASP A 137 17.48 -0.30 8.61
N GLU A 138 17.22 0.91 9.10
CA GLU A 138 16.06 1.24 9.92
C GLU A 138 14.77 1.27 9.08
N ALA A 139 14.82 1.82 7.87
CA ALA A 139 13.69 1.81 6.93
C ALA A 139 13.28 0.41 6.44
N LEU A 140 14.10 -0.63 6.68
CA LEU A 140 13.80 -2.03 6.38
C LEU A 140 13.14 -2.80 7.54
N MET A 141 12.97 -2.18 8.71
CA MET A 141 12.37 -2.80 9.90
C MET A 141 10.87 -3.06 9.72
#